data_AF-A0A2E7SG05-F1
#
_entry.id   AF-A0A2E7SG05-F1
#
_cell.length_a   1.000
_cell.length_b   1.000
_cell.length_c   1.000
_cell.angle_alpha   90.00
_cell.angle_beta   90.00
_cell.angle_gamma   90.00
#
_symmetry.space_group_name_H-M   'P 1'
#
loop_
_entity.id
_entity.type
_entity.pdbx_description
1 polymer ?
#
loop_
_entity_poly.entity_id
_entity_poly.type
_entity_poly.pdbx_seq_one_letter_code
_entity_poly.pdbx_strand_id
1 'polypeptide(L)'
;MVDVTIVGSGIAGLFVALRCARAGKNVALVTKQRLSDSSTNYAQGGIAGVLDSSDIYALDAHVNDTISSGAGLCNEEIVRMVVNEAAERIEDLVNEGVNFDRNAVGTYSLAIEGGHKERRILHAKDTTGAEIERALIAACHEEKYLAIHEDCLALDLILEDRQSEQRKVVGLWCLQSDGTVFTLPSRAILLATGGAGQLWRHTTNPSVATGDGIAMAARAGAAVKDLEFVQFHPTAYINNVEEPFLISEAVRGDGAVLMTSEGLTEWRDAIKEDPAADPNDFSFMRHYDERGSLATRDIVA
;
A
#
# COMPACT_ATOMS: atom_id res chain seq x y z
N MET A 1 -25.36 -12.29 -13.54
CA MET A 1 -24.65 -12.91 -12.40
C MET A 1 -23.21 -13.09 -12.83
N VAL A 2 -22.26 -12.71 -11.97
CA VAL A 2 -20.82 -12.88 -12.22
C VAL A 2 -20.26 -13.96 -11.30
N ASP A 3 -19.13 -14.54 -11.67
CA ASP A 3 -18.45 -15.53 -10.82
C ASP A 3 -17.78 -14.84 -9.63
N VAL A 4 -17.11 -13.71 -9.89
CA VAL A 4 -16.39 -12.96 -8.87
C VAL A 4 -16.66 -11.47 -9.05
N THR A 5 -17.05 -10.78 -7.98
CA THR A 5 -16.97 -9.32 -7.93
C THR A 5 -15.79 -8.91 -7.08
N ILE A 6 -15.02 -7.95 -7.57
CA ILE A 6 -13.91 -7.33 -6.85
C ILE A 6 -14.29 -5.87 -6.65
N VAL A 7 -14.24 -5.41 -5.40
CA VAL A 7 -14.59 -4.04 -5.03
C VAL A 7 -13.33 -3.28 -4.65
N GLY A 8 -12.95 -2.30 -5.48
CA GLY A 8 -11.74 -1.50 -5.36
C GLY A 8 -10.71 -1.83 -6.44
N SER A 9 -10.09 -0.79 -7.00
CA SER A 9 -9.16 -0.86 -8.15
C SER A 9 -7.71 -0.53 -7.80
N GLY A 10 -7.30 -0.64 -6.53
CA GLY A 10 -5.87 -0.61 -6.19
C GLY A 10 -5.15 -1.88 -6.66
N ILE A 11 -3.84 -1.98 -6.37
CA ILE A 11 -2.99 -3.13 -6.77
C ILE A 11 -3.64 -4.48 -6.46
N ALA A 12 -4.20 -4.66 -5.25
CA ALA A 12 -4.83 -5.91 -4.84
C ALA A 12 -6.05 -6.27 -5.70
N GLY A 13 -6.90 -5.27 -6.01
CA GLY A 13 -8.12 -5.48 -6.78
C GLY A 13 -7.82 -5.76 -8.25
N LEU A 14 -6.97 -4.95 -8.87
CA LEU A 14 -6.56 -5.13 -10.28
C LEU A 14 -5.84 -6.47 -10.48
N PHE A 15 -4.90 -6.81 -9.59
CA PHE A 15 -4.13 -8.05 -9.68
C PHE A 15 -5.05 -9.29 -9.59
N VAL A 16 -5.97 -9.31 -8.63
CA VAL A 16 -6.93 -10.43 -8.53
C VAL A 16 -7.90 -10.45 -9.71
N ALA A 17 -8.35 -9.30 -10.20
CA ALA A 17 -9.27 -9.21 -11.33
C ALA A 17 -8.68 -9.86 -12.58
N LEU A 18 -7.43 -9.51 -12.88
CA LEU A 18 -6.66 -10.06 -13.98
C LEU A 18 -6.49 -11.58 -13.84
N ARG A 19 -6.08 -12.04 -12.66
CA ARG A 19 -5.88 -13.47 -12.38
C ARG A 19 -7.18 -14.27 -12.51
N CYS A 20 -8.29 -13.75 -12.01
CA CYS A 20 -9.60 -14.40 -12.15
C CYS A 20 -10.08 -14.43 -13.61
N ALA A 21 -9.93 -13.32 -14.34
CA ALA A 21 -10.32 -13.24 -15.75
C ALA A 21 -9.53 -14.23 -16.62
N ARG A 22 -8.20 -14.31 -16.42
CA ARG A 22 -7.33 -15.26 -17.13
C ARG A 22 -7.56 -16.71 -16.74
N ALA A 23 -8.07 -16.95 -15.53
CA ALA A 23 -8.58 -18.26 -15.12
C ALA A 23 -9.96 -18.60 -15.72
N GLY A 24 -10.48 -17.77 -16.63
CA GLY A 24 -11.75 -17.99 -17.34
C GLY A 24 -12.99 -17.71 -16.49
N LYS A 25 -12.87 -16.91 -15.43
CA LYS A 25 -14.02 -16.49 -14.62
C LYS A 25 -14.64 -15.23 -15.21
N ASN A 26 -15.96 -15.11 -15.15
CA ASN A 26 -16.65 -13.86 -15.43
C ASN A 26 -16.52 -12.93 -14.23
N VAL A 27 -15.76 -11.84 -14.38
CA VAL A 27 -15.36 -10.94 -13.29
C VAL A 27 -16.02 -9.57 -13.48
N ALA A 28 -16.51 -8.99 -12.38
CA ALA A 28 -16.83 -7.58 -12.32
C ALA A 28 -15.87 -6.86 -11.35
N LEU A 29 -15.20 -5.83 -11.83
CA LEU A 29 -14.42 -4.89 -11.02
C LEU A 29 -15.26 -3.64 -10.78
N VAL A 30 -15.58 -3.33 -9.53
CA VAL A 30 -16.36 -2.16 -9.12
C VAL A 30 -15.44 -1.19 -8.40
N THR A 31 -15.34 0.05 -8.88
CA THR A 31 -14.57 1.10 -8.21
C THR A 31 -15.37 2.40 -8.16
N LYS A 32 -15.27 3.10 -7.02
CA LYS A 32 -16.17 4.22 -6.71
C LYS A 32 -15.84 5.52 -7.44
N GLN A 33 -14.65 5.61 -8.03
CA GLN A 33 -14.22 6.70 -8.90
C GLN A 33 -13.51 6.10 -10.12
N ARG A 34 -12.50 6.77 -10.67
CA ARG A 34 -11.69 6.24 -11.77
C ARG A 34 -10.78 5.12 -11.26
N LEU A 35 -10.35 4.24 -12.16
CA LEU A 35 -9.45 3.13 -11.82
C LEU A 35 -8.19 3.59 -11.07
N SER A 36 -7.64 4.74 -11.45
CA SER A 36 -6.42 5.32 -10.88
C SER A 36 -6.63 6.18 -9.62
N ASP A 37 -7.88 6.38 -9.20
CA ASP A 37 -8.18 7.08 -7.94
C ASP A 37 -8.05 6.09 -6.78
N SER A 38 -6.81 5.70 -6.46
CA SER A 38 -6.50 4.73 -5.40
C SER A 38 -5.22 5.14 -4.64
N SER A 39 -5.05 4.69 -3.40
CA SER A 39 -3.79 4.91 -2.67
C SER A 39 -2.59 4.22 -3.33
N THR A 40 -2.83 3.22 -4.20
CA THR A 40 -1.75 2.56 -4.96
C THR A 40 -1.06 3.58 -5.85
N ASN A 41 -1.80 4.41 -6.58
CA ASN A 41 -1.25 5.41 -7.51
C ASN A 41 -0.29 6.40 -6.84
N TYR A 42 -0.52 6.72 -5.57
CA TYR A 42 0.26 7.69 -4.80
C TYR A 42 1.46 7.08 -4.06
N ALA A 43 1.70 5.76 -4.17
CA ALA A 43 2.83 5.12 -3.52
C ALA A 43 4.15 5.51 -4.20
N GLN A 44 5.07 6.12 -3.43
CA GLN A 44 6.33 6.66 -3.95
C GLN A 44 7.48 5.64 -3.84
N GLY A 45 7.75 5.17 -2.62
CA GLY A 45 8.91 4.38 -2.22
C GLY A 45 9.19 3.17 -3.09
N GLY A 46 8.52 2.06 -2.82
CA GLY A 46 8.64 0.88 -3.67
C GLY A 46 7.99 -0.37 -3.10
N ILE A 47 8.37 -1.52 -3.65
CA ILE A 47 7.95 -2.84 -3.17
C ILE A 47 9.17 -3.62 -2.67
N ALA A 48 9.10 -4.06 -1.41
CA ALA A 48 10.17 -4.84 -0.78
C ALA A 48 10.12 -6.30 -1.23
N GLY A 49 11.26 -6.86 -1.63
CA GLY A 49 11.37 -8.27 -2.00
C GLY A 49 12.81 -8.76 -2.06
N VAL A 50 13.02 -9.99 -1.61
CA VAL A 50 14.29 -10.71 -1.81
C VAL A 50 14.14 -11.50 -3.10
N LEU A 51 14.84 -11.09 -4.15
CA LEU A 51 14.64 -11.64 -5.50
C LEU A 51 15.30 -13.02 -5.70
N ASP A 52 16.39 -13.28 -4.99
CA ASP A 52 16.98 -14.62 -4.96
C ASP A 52 16.26 -15.46 -3.90
N SER A 53 15.29 -16.26 -4.35
CA SER A 53 14.52 -17.15 -3.47
C SER A 53 15.35 -18.31 -2.89
N SER A 54 16.59 -18.50 -3.34
CA SER A 54 17.52 -19.46 -2.75
C SER A 54 18.36 -18.87 -1.61
N ASP A 55 18.37 -17.54 -1.45
CA ASP A 55 19.06 -16.85 -0.36
C ASP A 55 18.22 -16.87 0.93
N ILE A 56 18.29 -18.00 1.63
CA ILE A 56 17.58 -18.22 2.90
C ILE A 56 17.98 -17.18 3.95
N TYR A 57 19.23 -16.72 3.96
CA TYR A 57 19.69 -15.72 4.94
C TYR A 57 19.05 -14.36 4.70
N ALA A 58 18.97 -13.91 3.44
CA ALA A 58 18.31 -12.66 3.09
C ALA A 58 16.79 -12.69 3.34
N LEU A 59 16.15 -13.84 3.08
CA LEU A 59 14.74 -14.09 3.40
C LEU A 59 14.48 -14.03 4.91
N ASP A 60 15.25 -14.77 5.72
CA ASP A 60 15.14 -14.72 7.18
C ASP A 60 15.42 -13.33 7.73
N ALA A 61 16.38 -12.59 7.15
CA ALA A 61 16.60 -11.19 7.51
C ALA A 61 15.35 -10.33 7.25
N HIS A 62 14.65 -10.53 6.13
CA HIS A 62 13.39 -9.80 5.85
C HIS A 62 12.31 -10.11 6.87
N VAL A 63 12.15 -11.39 7.22
CA VAL A 63 11.18 -11.87 8.20
C VAL A 63 11.47 -11.22 9.55
N ASN A 64 12.74 -11.21 9.97
CA ASN A 64 13.15 -10.62 11.24
C ASN A 64 12.94 -9.10 11.29
N ASP A 65 13.27 -8.38 10.21
CA ASP A 65 13.01 -6.94 10.11
C ASP A 65 11.50 -6.64 10.21
N THR A 66 10.66 -7.47 9.60
CA THR A 66 9.19 -7.34 9.65
C THR A 66 8.64 -7.63 11.06
N ILE A 67 9.06 -8.74 11.68
CA ILE A 67 8.58 -9.14 13.02
C ILE A 67 9.02 -8.13 14.08
N SER A 68 10.27 -7.66 14.00
CA SER A 68 10.79 -6.68 14.95
C SER A 68 10.06 -5.34 14.85
N SER A 69 9.72 -4.90 13.63
CA SER A 69 8.92 -3.68 13.40
C SER A 69 7.45 -3.84 13.79
N GLY A 70 6.94 -5.07 13.87
CA GLY A 70 5.55 -5.36 14.22
C GLY A 70 5.25 -5.38 15.72
N ALA A 71 6.20 -4.98 16.58
CA ALA A 71 6.03 -4.84 18.03
C ALA A 71 5.43 -6.08 18.74
N GLY A 72 5.73 -7.29 18.24
CA GLY A 72 5.24 -8.56 18.80
C GLY A 72 3.80 -8.93 18.43
N LEU A 73 3.15 -8.19 17.52
CA LEU A 73 1.77 -8.44 17.07
C LEU A 73 1.68 -9.16 15.73
N CYS A 74 2.82 -9.36 15.04
CA CYS A 74 2.87 -10.10 13.79
C CYS A 74 2.48 -11.57 13.98
N ASN A 75 1.78 -12.12 12.99
CA ASN A 75 1.73 -13.56 12.79
C ASN A 75 2.91 -13.99 11.91
N GLU A 76 3.90 -14.66 12.51
CA GLU A 76 5.13 -15.09 11.83
C GLU A 76 4.86 -15.99 10.61
N GLU A 77 3.87 -16.88 10.67
CA GLU A 77 3.54 -17.76 9.54
C GLU A 77 3.13 -16.95 8.31
N ILE A 78 2.30 -15.92 8.51
CA ILE A 78 1.86 -15.02 7.44
C ILE A 78 3.02 -14.17 6.94
N VAL A 79 3.86 -13.64 7.84
CA VAL A 79 5.06 -12.86 7.44
C VAL A 79 5.99 -13.71 6.57
N ARG A 80 6.28 -14.94 6.99
CA ARG A 80 7.14 -15.86 6.22
C ARG A 80 6.54 -16.18 4.85
N MET A 81 5.24 -16.46 4.78
CA MET A 81 4.55 -16.71 3.51
C MET A 81 4.66 -15.50 2.56
N VAL A 82 4.34 -14.29 3.04
CA VAL A 82 4.44 -13.06 2.23
C VAL A 82 5.87 -12.80 1.75
N VAL A 83 6.87 -12.93 2.63
CA VAL A 83 8.28 -12.71 2.28
C VAL A 83 8.75 -13.73 1.24
N ASN A 84 8.43 -15.01 1.42
CA ASN A 84 8.89 -16.08 0.53
C ASN A 84 8.23 -16.02 -0.85
N GLU A 85 6.98 -15.56 -0.93
CA GLU A 85 6.26 -15.40 -2.21
C GLU A 85 6.58 -14.09 -2.93
N ALA A 86 7.24 -13.13 -2.28
CA ALA A 86 7.44 -11.78 -2.82
C ALA A 86 8.14 -11.78 -4.19
N ALA A 87 9.18 -12.61 -4.38
CA ALA A 87 9.91 -12.69 -5.65
C ALA A 87 9.00 -13.07 -6.83
N GLU A 88 8.19 -14.12 -6.66
CA GLU A 88 7.27 -14.57 -7.71
C GLU A 88 6.16 -13.54 -7.96
N ARG A 89 5.66 -12.87 -6.91
CA ARG A 89 4.63 -11.84 -7.06
C ARG A 89 5.17 -10.58 -7.75
N ILE A 90 6.43 -10.23 -7.52
CA ILE A 90 7.13 -9.16 -8.25
C ILE A 90 7.32 -9.57 -9.72
N GLU A 91 7.69 -10.82 -9.98
CA GLU A 91 7.81 -11.33 -11.35
C GLU A 91 6.47 -11.31 -12.09
N ASP A 92 5.37 -11.69 -11.42
CA ASP A 92 4.01 -11.54 -11.96
C ASP A 92 3.76 -10.10 -12.42
N LEU A 93 4.10 -9.08 -11.61
CA LEU A 93 3.96 -7.67 -11.98
C LEU A 93 4.81 -7.27 -13.18
N VAL A 94 6.06 -7.73 -13.25
CA VAL A 94 6.94 -7.48 -14.40
C VAL A 94 6.35 -8.09 -15.67
N ASN A 95 5.76 -9.28 -15.57
CA ASN A 95 5.08 -9.94 -16.69
C ASN A 95 3.82 -9.19 -17.15
N GLU A 96 3.15 -8.43 -16.27
CA GLU A 96 2.07 -7.51 -16.64
C GLU A 96 2.56 -6.17 -17.22
N GLY A 97 3.87 -6.00 -17.36
CA GLY A 97 4.48 -4.83 -17.98
C GLY A 97 4.83 -3.71 -17.01
N VAL A 98 4.99 -3.99 -15.71
CA VAL A 98 5.57 -3.05 -14.74
C VAL A 98 7.06 -2.87 -15.01
N ASN A 99 7.49 -1.61 -15.15
CA ASN A 99 8.88 -1.26 -15.41
C ASN A 99 9.56 -0.74 -14.14
N PHE A 100 10.23 -1.63 -13.40
CA PHE A 100 11.13 -1.22 -12.32
C PHE A 100 12.46 -0.70 -12.86
N ASP A 101 13.02 0.30 -12.17
CA ASP A 101 14.29 0.93 -12.53
C ASP A 101 15.44 -0.06 -12.47
N ARG A 102 16.39 0.11 -13.39
CA ARG A 102 17.62 -0.69 -13.49
C ARG A 102 18.84 0.21 -13.36
N ASN A 103 19.89 -0.32 -12.76
CA ASN A 103 21.17 0.36 -12.66
C ASN A 103 21.97 0.27 -13.98
N ALA A 104 23.16 0.88 -14.01
CA ALA A 104 24.03 0.92 -15.18
C ALA A 104 24.48 -0.46 -15.70
N VAL A 105 24.43 -1.51 -14.87
CA VAL A 105 24.77 -2.89 -15.25
C VAL A 105 23.55 -3.75 -15.60
N GLY A 106 22.35 -3.15 -15.62
CA GLY A 106 21.10 -3.79 -16.07
C GLY A 106 20.37 -4.61 -15.00
N THR A 107 20.85 -4.66 -13.75
CA THR A 107 20.12 -5.26 -12.63
C THR A 107 19.18 -4.24 -11.98
N TYR A 108 18.18 -4.70 -11.20
CA TYR A 108 17.25 -3.78 -10.55
C TYR A 108 17.96 -2.81 -9.61
N SER A 109 17.54 -1.54 -9.66
CA SER A 109 17.94 -0.52 -8.69
C SER A 109 17.17 -0.76 -7.39
N LEU A 110 17.89 -0.91 -6.27
CA LEU A 110 17.29 -1.24 -4.98
C LEU A 110 17.51 -0.11 -3.96
N ALA A 111 16.41 0.33 -3.33
CA ALA A 111 16.39 1.31 -2.26
C ALA A 111 16.33 0.63 -0.87
N ILE A 112 16.49 1.46 0.18
CA ILE A 112 16.35 1.08 1.59
C ILE A 112 15.42 2.10 2.28
N GLU A 113 14.50 1.62 3.11
CA GLU A 113 13.58 2.42 3.92
C GLU A 113 13.69 1.99 5.39
N GLY A 114 13.13 2.77 6.33
CA GLY A 114 13.23 2.49 7.76
C GLY A 114 12.67 1.12 8.13
N GLY A 115 13.33 0.49 9.10
CA GLY A 115 13.04 -0.89 9.51
C GLY A 115 13.80 -1.96 8.72
N HIS A 116 14.32 -1.67 7.53
CA HIS A 116 15.14 -2.61 6.75
C HIS A 116 16.64 -2.45 7.00
N LYS A 117 17.38 -3.55 7.03
CA LYS A 117 18.86 -3.56 7.16
C LYS A 117 19.61 -3.65 5.83
N GLU A 118 18.91 -4.00 4.75
CA GLU A 118 19.50 -4.20 3.42
C GLU A 118 18.68 -3.54 2.32
N ARG A 119 19.33 -3.24 1.18
CA ARG A 119 18.68 -2.71 -0.02
C ARG A 119 17.88 -3.81 -0.72
N ARG A 120 16.55 -3.72 -0.63
CA ARG A 120 15.62 -4.74 -1.16
C ARG A 120 14.31 -4.16 -1.71
N ILE A 121 14.25 -2.84 -1.89
CA ILE A 121 13.04 -2.15 -2.32
C ILE A 121 13.18 -1.80 -3.80
N LEU A 122 12.40 -2.48 -4.65
CA LEU A 122 12.29 -2.17 -6.07
C LEU A 122 11.43 -0.92 -6.24
N HIS A 123 11.83 -0.03 -7.15
CA HIS A 123 11.15 1.24 -7.39
C HIS A 123 11.09 1.57 -8.89
N ALA A 124 10.18 2.48 -9.24
CA ALA A 124 10.14 3.16 -10.53
C ALA A 124 10.16 4.66 -10.27
N LYS A 125 11.36 5.24 -10.27
CA LYS A 125 11.65 6.58 -9.76
C LYS A 125 11.05 6.77 -8.37
N ASP A 126 10.31 7.86 -8.18
CA ASP A 126 9.52 8.22 -7.01
C ASP A 126 8.01 7.99 -7.22
N THR A 127 7.63 7.19 -8.22
CA THR A 127 6.23 6.95 -8.62
C THR A 127 5.93 5.46 -8.82
N THR A 128 6.50 4.59 -7.98
CA THR A 128 6.39 3.13 -8.13
C THR A 128 4.94 2.64 -8.20
N GLY A 129 4.08 3.23 -7.38
CA GLY A 129 2.66 2.93 -7.34
C GLY A 129 1.92 3.21 -8.65
N ALA A 130 2.18 4.38 -9.24
CA ALA A 130 1.60 4.78 -10.53
C ALA A 130 2.04 3.87 -11.68
N GLU A 131 3.31 3.42 -11.68
CA GLU A 131 3.81 2.49 -12.70
C GLU A 131 3.17 1.10 -12.59
N ILE A 132 3.00 0.60 -11.35
CA ILE A 132 2.29 -0.66 -11.10
C ILE A 132 0.83 -0.56 -11.57
N GLU A 133 0.14 0.50 -11.17
CA GLU A 133 -1.27 0.70 -11.50
C GLU A 133 -1.46 0.88 -13.01
N ARG A 134 -0.59 1.65 -13.69
CA ARG A 134 -0.59 1.80 -15.15
C ARG A 134 -0.55 0.45 -15.86
N ALA A 135 0.39 -0.41 -15.48
CA ALA A 135 0.57 -1.73 -16.11
C ALA A 135 -0.66 -2.62 -15.88
N LEU A 136 -1.14 -2.70 -14.64
CA LEU A 136 -2.29 -3.53 -14.29
C LEU A 136 -3.61 -3.03 -14.90
N ILE A 137 -3.83 -1.71 -14.97
CA ILE A 137 -4.98 -1.11 -15.66
C ILE A 137 -4.94 -1.47 -17.14
N ALA A 138 -3.78 -1.31 -17.80
CA ALA A 138 -3.62 -1.66 -19.21
C ALA A 138 -3.94 -3.15 -19.45
N ALA A 139 -3.38 -4.05 -18.64
CA ALA A 139 -3.65 -5.48 -18.72
C ALA A 139 -5.13 -5.81 -18.49
N CYS A 140 -5.80 -5.17 -17.52
CA CYS A 140 -7.22 -5.38 -17.25
C CYS A 140 -8.11 -4.96 -18.43
N HIS A 141 -7.77 -3.89 -19.16
CA HIS A 141 -8.54 -3.47 -20.33
C HIS A 141 -8.45 -4.44 -21.52
N GLU A 142 -7.44 -5.30 -21.56
CA GLU A 142 -7.29 -6.33 -22.60
C GLU A 142 -8.12 -7.60 -22.32
N GLU A 143 -8.61 -7.76 -21.09
CA GLU A 143 -9.31 -8.98 -20.66
C GLU A 143 -10.80 -8.98 -21.03
N LYS A 144 -11.21 -9.96 -21.84
CA LYS A 144 -12.60 -10.09 -22.33
C LYS A 144 -13.61 -10.52 -21.28
N TYR A 145 -13.15 -11.21 -20.23
CA TYR A 145 -14.01 -11.71 -19.15
C TYR A 145 -14.08 -10.77 -17.94
N LEU A 146 -13.54 -9.55 -18.08
CA LEU A 146 -13.52 -8.55 -17.03
C LEU A 146 -14.39 -7.36 -17.41
N ALA A 147 -15.49 -7.17 -16.69
CA ALA A 147 -16.31 -5.97 -16.77
C ALA A 147 -15.84 -4.96 -15.71
N ILE A 148 -15.52 -3.73 -16.13
CA ILE A 148 -15.09 -2.66 -15.24
C ILE A 148 -16.24 -1.66 -15.07
N HIS A 149 -16.58 -1.36 -13.82
CA HIS A 149 -17.57 -0.38 -13.42
C HIS A 149 -16.86 0.74 -12.64
N GLU A 150 -16.41 1.77 -13.35
CA GLU A 150 -15.92 3.03 -12.77
C GLU A 150 -17.08 3.91 -12.30
N ASP A 151 -16.77 4.89 -11.44
CA ASP A 151 -17.74 5.81 -10.84
C ASP A 151 -18.95 5.09 -10.23
N CYS A 152 -18.68 3.93 -9.62
CA CYS A 152 -19.67 2.97 -9.15
C CYS A 152 -19.37 2.59 -7.69
N LEU A 153 -20.17 3.12 -6.77
CA LEU A 153 -20.01 2.89 -5.34
C LEU A 153 -20.71 1.60 -4.92
N ALA A 154 -19.96 0.62 -4.41
CA ALA A 154 -20.54 -0.51 -3.69
C ALA A 154 -21.11 -0.02 -2.35
N LEU A 155 -22.44 -0.12 -2.19
CA LEU A 155 -23.17 0.38 -1.02
C LEU A 155 -23.15 -0.60 0.14
N ASP A 156 -23.56 -1.84 -0.13
CA ASP A 156 -23.59 -2.89 0.87
C ASP A 156 -23.62 -4.30 0.27
N LEU A 157 -23.24 -5.27 1.08
CA LEU A 157 -23.31 -6.69 0.76
C LEU A 157 -24.75 -7.19 0.92
N ILE A 158 -25.17 -8.04 0.00
CA ILE A 158 -26.48 -8.71 0.05
C ILE A 158 -26.28 -10.08 0.69
N LEU A 159 -26.93 -10.27 1.83
CA LEU A 159 -27.01 -11.57 2.52
C LEU A 159 -28.23 -12.36 2.03
N GLU A 160 -28.05 -13.67 1.80
CA GLU A 160 -29.14 -14.58 1.43
C GLU A 160 -30.25 -14.59 2.48
N ASP A 161 -29.84 -14.69 3.75
CA ASP A 161 -30.71 -14.54 4.92
C ASP A 161 -29.93 -13.79 6.01
N ARG A 162 -30.47 -12.65 6.44
CA ARG A 162 -29.88 -11.81 7.49
C ARG A 162 -30.04 -12.40 8.90
N GLN A 163 -31.02 -13.27 9.09
CA GLN A 163 -31.31 -13.91 10.38
C GLN A 163 -30.56 -15.22 10.58
N SER A 164 -29.99 -15.78 9.51
CA SER A 164 -29.17 -16.99 9.57
C SER A 164 -27.89 -16.75 10.39
N GLU A 165 -27.53 -17.73 11.22
CA GLU A 165 -26.22 -17.79 11.86
C GLU A 165 -25.10 -17.99 10.83
N GLN A 166 -25.40 -18.72 9.76
CA GLN A 166 -24.51 -18.87 8.61
C GLN A 166 -24.84 -17.82 7.56
N ARG A 167 -24.27 -16.62 7.74
CA ARG A 167 -24.47 -15.50 6.82
C ARG A 167 -23.71 -15.74 5.52
N LYS A 168 -24.46 -15.92 4.45
CA LYS A 168 -23.92 -16.10 3.10
C LYS A 168 -24.16 -14.86 2.26
N VAL A 169 -23.09 -14.31 1.70
CA VAL A 169 -23.14 -13.19 0.75
C VAL A 169 -23.48 -13.71 -0.65
N VAL A 170 -24.45 -13.07 -1.33
CA VAL A 170 -24.96 -13.50 -2.65
C VAL A 170 -24.90 -12.41 -3.72
N GLY A 171 -24.37 -11.23 -3.36
CA GLY A 171 -24.26 -10.08 -4.25
C GLY A 171 -24.00 -8.81 -3.48
N LEU A 172 -24.11 -7.68 -4.17
CA LEU A 172 -23.94 -6.34 -3.62
C LEU A 172 -24.87 -5.36 -4.33
N TRP A 173 -25.25 -4.29 -3.64
CA TRP A 173 -25.86 -3.13 -4.28
C TRP A 173 -24.79 -2.15 -4.71
N CYS A 174 -24.92 -1.65 -5.92
CA CYS A 174 -24.00 -0.70 -6.52
C CYS A 174 -24.77 0.57 -6.92
N LEU A 175 -24.23 1.73 -6.56
CA LEU A 175 -24.72 3.05 -6.94
C LEU A 175 -23.88 3.61 -8.08
N GLN A 176 -24.50 3.90 -9.21
CA GLN A 176 -23.87 4.56 -10.35
C GLN A 176 -23.86 6.08 -10.18
N SER A 177 -23.00 6.75 -10.95
CA SER A 177 -22.87 8.22 -10.96
C SER A 177 -24.14 8.98 -11.35
N ASP A 178 -25.08 8.34 -12.07
CA ASP A 178 -26.39 8.92 -12.42
C ASP A 178 -27.43 8.80 -11.28
N GLY A 179 -27.05 8.21 -10.14
CA GLY A 179 -27.92 7.98 -9.00
C GLY A 179 -28.68 6.65 -9.04
N THR A 180 -28.54 5.86 -10.10
CA THR A 180 -29.19 4.56 -10.23
C THR A 180 -28.53 3.54 -9.30
N VAL A 181 -29.35 2.81 -8.55
CA VAL A 181 -28.90 1.65 -7.76
C VAL A 181 -29.26 0.37 -8.49
N PHE A 182 -28.27 -0.48 -8.74
CA PHE A 182 -28.49 -1.81 -9.31
C PHE A 182 -27.96 -2.90 -8.38
N THR A 183 -28.51 -4.10 -8.53
CA THR A 183 -28.03 -5.29 -7.85
C THR A 183 -27.04 -6.01 -8.75
N LEU A 184 -25.89 -6.39 -8.18
CA LEU A 184 -24.90 -7.23 -8.84
C LEU A 184 -24.85 -8.60 -8.12
N PRO A 185 -25.54 -9.63 -8.65
CA PRO A 185 -25.48 -10.98 -8.11
C PRO A 185 -24.12 -11.62 -8.40
N SER A 186 -23.48 -12.16 -7.37
CA SER A 186 -22.09 -12.62 -7.42
C SER A 186 -21.92 -13.92 -6.63
N ARG A 187 -21.17 -14.88 -7.19
CA ARG A 187 -20.88 -16.14 -6.48
C ARG A 187 -19.83 -15.96 -5.39
N ALA A 188 -18.88 -15.05 -5.60
CA ALA A 188 -17.88 -14.63 -4.63
C ALA A 188 -17.67 -13.11 -4.72
N ILE A 189 -17.33 -12.48 -3.59
CA ILE A 189 -17.00 -11.07 -3.51
C ILE A 189 -15.68 -10.91 -2.77
N LEU A 190 -14.76 -10.14 -3.36
CA LEU A 190 -13.52 -9.72 -2.73
C LEU A 190 -13.55 -8.21 -2.49
N LEU A 191 -13.31 -7.81 -1.24
CA LEU A 191 -13.19 -6.39 -0.86
C LEU A 191 -11.70 -6.00 -0.89
N ALA A 192 -11.32 -5.19 -1.87
CA ALA A 192 -10.00 -4.58 -2.04
C ALA A 192 -10.11 -3.04 -1.97
N THR A 193 -10.90 -2.54 -1.03
CA THR A 193 -11.40 -1.15 -1.00
C THR A 193 -10.42 -0.12 -0.44
N GLY A 194 -9.19 -0.51 -0.09
CA GLY A 194 -8.24 0.33 0.61
C GLY A 194 -8.61 0.58 2.08
N GLY A 195 -7.94 1.54 2.70
CA GLY A 195 -8.05 1.88 4.13
C GLY A 195 -9.09 2.96 4.45
N ALA A 196 -9.00 3.49 5.68
CA ALA A 196 -9.90 4.51 6.24
C ALA A 196 -9.18 5.81 6.63
N GLY A 197 -8.14 6.19 5.86
CA GLY A 197 -7.28 7.35 6.18
C GLY A 197 -8.01 8.70 6.23
N GLN A 198 -9.21 8.82 5.65
CA GLN A 198 -10.05 10.02 5.69
C GLN A 198 -10.79 10.24 7.03
N LEU A 199 -10.59 9.36 8.03
CA LEU A 199 -11.07 9.61 9.40
C LEU A 199 -10.26 10.71 10.12
N TRP A 200 -9.06 11.04 9.63
CA TRP A 200 -8.19 12.07 10.21
C TRP A 200 -8.23 13.37 9.41
N ARG A 201 -8.21 14.50 10.14
CA ARG A 201 -8.17 15.85 9.54
C ARG A 201 -6.97 16.04 8.60
N HIS A 202 -5.82 15.50 8.99
CA HIS A 202 -4.60 15.55 8.20
C HIS A 202 -4.25 14.12 7.80
N THR A 203 -4.18 13.88 6.49
CA THR A 203 -3.93 12.56 5.93
C THR A 203 -3.24 12.71 4.59
N THR A 204 -2.32 11.80 4.29
CA THR A 204 -1.71 11.67 2.96
C THR A 204 -2.51 10.76 2.04
N ASN A 205 -3.62 10.20 2.53
CA ASN A 205 -4.48 9.33 1.74
C ASN A 205 -5.35 10.14 0.78
N PRO A 206 -5.65 9.61 -0.41
CA PRO A 206 -6.61 10.23 -1.31
C PRO A 206 -8.01 10.28 -0.68
N SER A 207 -8.87 11.15 -1.21
CA SER A 207 -10.25 11.35 -0.75
C SER A 207 -11.11 10.09 -0.79
N VAL A 208 -10.69 9.07 -1.54
CA VAL A 208 -11.36 7.77 -1.64
C VAL A 208 -11.09 6.82 -0.45
N ALA A 209 -10.12 7.09 0.43
CA ALA A 209 -9.78 6.18 1.53
C ALA A 209 -10.71 6.33 2.75
N THR A 210 -11.99 5.97 2.60
CA THR A 210 -13.07 6.22 3.58
C THR A 210 -13.50 4.99 4.37
N GLY A 211 -12.85 3.83 4.19
CA GLY A 211 -13.15 2.62 4.96
C GLY A 211 -14.44 1.89 4.55
N ASP A 212 -14.92 2.11 3.33
CA ASP A 212 -16.22 1.60 2.87
C ASP A 212 -16.34 0.07 2.97
N GLY A 213 -15.30 -0.67 2.55
CA GLY A 213 -15.30 -2.13 2.63
C GLY A 213 -15.23 -2.68 4.06
N ILE A 214 -14.50 -2.02 4.96
CA ILE A 214 -14.49 -2.35 6.39
C ILE A 214 -15.91 -2.22 6.94
N ALA A 215 -16.58 -1.12 6.61
CA ALA A 215 -17.93 -0.85 7.07
C ALA A 215 -18.96 -1.84 6.49
N MET A 216 -18.86 -2.18 5.19
CA MET A 216 -19.69 -3.21 4.56
C MET A 216 -19.50 -4.59 5.20
N ALA A 217 -18.25 -5.01 5.41
CA ALA A 217 -17.94 -6.29 6.04
C ALA A 217 -18.50 -6.35 7.47
N ALA A 218 -18.30 -5.31 8.27
CA ALA A 218 -18.83 -5.22 9.63
C ALA A 218 -20.37 -5.28 9.66
N ARG A 219 -21.06 -4.55 8.77
CA ARG A 219 -22.53 -4.61 8.65
C ARG A 219 -23.03 -5.99 8.22
N ALA A 220 -22.28 -6.71 7.39
CA ALA A 220 -22.57 -8.10 7.05
C ALA A 220 -22.33 -9.08 8.21
N GLY A 221 -21.62 -8.67 9.27
CA GLY A 221 -21.31 -9.48 10.46
C GLY A 221 -19.92 -10.07 10.49
N ALA A 222 -19.02 -9.66 9.60
CA ALA A 222 -17.63 -10.03 9.71
C ALA A 222 -17.02 -9.36 10.95
N ALA A 223 -16.18 -10.11 11.67
CA ALA A 223 -15.32 -9.51 12.68
C ALA A 223 -14.29 -8.60 11.99
N VAL A 224 -14.06 -7.44 12.58
CA VAL A 224 -12.96 -6.53 12.24
C VAL A 224 -11.99 -6.53 13.42
N LYS A 225 -10.70 -6.35 13.14
CA LYS A 225 -9.64 -6.49 14.13
C LYS A 225 -8.61 -5.38 13.93
N ASP A 226 -7.91 -5.02 15.01
CA ASP A 226 -6.71 -4.18 14.98
C ASP A 226 -6.97 -2.78 14.38
N LEU A 227 -8.21 -2.26 14.47
CA LEU A 227 -8.62 -0.97 13.90
C LEU A 227 -8.03 0.23 14.66
N GLU A 228 -7.54 0.00 15.88
CA GLU A 228 -6.81 0.97 16.69
C GLU A 228 -5.39 1.25 16.16
N PHE A 229 -4.82 0.35 15.35
CA PHE A 229 -3.47 0.47 14.81
C PHE A 229 -3.46 1.30 13.53
N VAL A 230 -3.29 2.60 13.71
CA VAL A 230 -3.25 3.58 12.61
C VAL A 230 -1.85 4.13 12.49
N GLN A 231 -1.24 3.96 11.32
CA GLN A 231 0.10 4.47 11.07
C GLN A 231 0.04 5.95 10.65
N PHE A 232 0.67 6.81 11.44
CA PHE A 232 0.97 8.18 11.05
C PHE A 232 2.34 8.21 10.39
N HIS A 233 2.39 8.65 9.13
CA HIS A 233 3.68 8.79 8.47
C HIS A 233 4.42 9.99 9.08
N PRO A 234 5.69 9.85 9.50
CA PRO A 234 6.39 10.90 10.24
C PRO A 234 6.68 12.15 9.39
N THR A 235 6.81 11.98 8.07
CA THR A 235 7.17 13.06 7.15
C THR A 235 6.04 13.30 6.15
N ALA A 236 5.07 14.10 6.55
CA ALA A 236 4.07 14.68 5.66
C ALA A 236 4.31 16.19 5.56
N TYR A 237 4.33 16.72 4.34
CA TYR A 237 4.34 18.16 4.14
C TYR A 237 2.92 18.70 4.26
N ILE A 238 2.75 19.71 5.11
CA ILE A 238 1.47 20.39 5.33
C ILE A 238 1.73 21.88 5.14
N ASN A 239 0.99 22.50 4.23
CA ASN A 239 0.87 23.95 4.15
C ASN A 239 -0.62 24.34 4.28
N ASN A 240 -0.91 25.63 4.43
CA ASN A 240 -2.29 26.13 4.59
C ASN A 240 -3.05 26.25 3.25
N VAL A 241 -2.52 25.72 2.14
CA VAL A 241 -2.99 26.02 0.78
C VAL A 241 -3.28 24.77 -0.05
N GLU A 242 -2.53 23.70 0.17
CA GLU A 242 -2.53 22.46 -0.59
C GLU A 242 -2.86 21.28 0.34
N GLU A 243 -3.34 20.20 -0.26
CA GLU A 243 -3.56 18.96 0.47
C GLU A 243 -2.22 18.41 1.01
N PRO A 244 -2.20 17.81 2.22
CA PRO A 244 -1.01 17.19 2.74
C PRO A 244 -0.45 16.15 1.76
N PHE A 245 0.84 16.21 1.47
CA PHE A 245 1.49 15.21 0.65
C PHE A 245 2.63 14.51 1.40
N LEU A 246 2.88 13.28 1.00
CA LEU A 246 3.90 12.43 1.60
C LEU A 246 5.30 12.84 1.12
N ILE A 247 6.23 13.03 2.05
CA ILE A 247 7.67 13.01 1.74
C ILE A 247 8.16 11.57 1.99
N SER A 248 8.55 10.88 0.92
CA SER A 248 8.96 9.47 0.97
C SER A 248 10.02 9.20 2.03
N GLU A 249 9.88 8.06 2.69
CA GLU A 249 10.87 7.51 3.61
C GLU A 249 12.20 7.19 2.92
N ALA A 250 12.19 6.93 1.60
CA ALA A 250 13.39 6.76 0.80
C ALA A 250 14.35 7.97 0.93
N VAL A 251 13.82 9.18 1.17
CA VAL A 251 14.64 10.39 1.38
C VAL A 251 15.50 10.27 2.65
N ARG A 252 14.97 9.64 3.73
CA ARG A 252 15.75 9.31 4.93
C ARG A 252 16.73 8.17 4.66
N GLY A 253 16.32 7.18 3.88
CA GLY A 253 17.18 6.09 3.39
C GLY A 253 18.40 6.58 2.59
N ASP A 254 18.25 7.69 1.87
CA ASP A 254 19.31 8.37 1.11
C ASP A 254 20.06 9.45 1.91
N GLY A 255 19.85 9.51 3.24
CA GLY A 255 20.67 10.28 4.17
C GLY A 255 20.05 11.58 4.68
N ALA A 256 18.77 11.85 4.40
CA ALA A 256 18.11 12.99 5.03
C ALA A 256 17.94 12.77 6.54
N VAL A 257 18.10 13.86 7.29
CA VAL A 257 18.11 13.86 8.75
C VAL A 257 16.94 14.65 9.30
N LEU A 258 16.25 14.09 10.29
CA LEU A 258 15.19 14.76 11.04
C LEU A 258 15.80 15.62 12.14
N MET A 259 15.46 16.91 12.13
CA MET A 259 15.96 17.91 13.07
C MET A 259 14.81 18.78 13.56
N THR A 260 14.95 19.31 14.78
CA THR A 260 14.17 20.46 15.22
C THR A 260 14.69 21.74 14.56
N SER A 261 13.95 22.84 14.67
CA SER A 261 14.42 24.16 14.22
C SER A 261 15.72 24.60 14.90
N GLU A 262 15.93 24.18 16.15
CA GLU A 262 17.13 24.47 16.93
C GLU A 262 18.31 23.65 16.40
N GLY A 263 18.15 22.32 16.30
CA GLY A 263 19.20 21.44 15.75
C GLY A 263 19.59 21.81 14.31
N LEU A 264 18.64 22.24 13.49
CA LEU A 264 18.94 22.76 12.14
C LEU A 264 19.78 24.04 12.18
N THR A 265 19.56 24.92 13.16
CA THR A 265 20.33 26.15 13.34
C THR A 265 21.75 25.82 13.81
N GLU A 266 21.88 24.94 14.80
CA GLU A 266 23.17 24.47 15.31
C GLU A 266 24.01 23.80 14.23
N TRP A 267 23.41 22.89 13.44
CA TRP A 267 24.09 22.26 12.32
C TRP A 267 24.57 23.27 11.29
N ARG A 268 23.74 24.26 10.95
CA ARG A 268 24.11 25.33 10.01
C ARG A 268 25.25 26.21 10.50
N ASP A 269 25.39 26.39 11.80
CA ASP A 269 26.52 27.10 12.39
C ASP A 269 27.77 26.23 12.41
N ALA A 270 27.63 24.94 12.76
CA ALA A 270 28.73 23.97 12.75
C ALA A 270 29.38 23.81 11.36
N ILE A 271 28.59 23.73 10.28
CA ILE A 271 29.14 23.59 8.91
C ILE A 271 29.90 24.81 8.41
N LYS A 272 29.76 25.98 9.06
CA LYS A 272 30.58 27.16 8.76
C LYS A 272 32.00 27.01 9.31
N GLU A 273 32.15 26.27 10.41
CA GLU A 273 33.43 26.02 11.07
C GLU A 273 34.08 24.72 10.57
N ASP A 274 33.29 23.67 10.41
CA ASP A 274 33.69 22.36 9.86
C ASP A 274 32.71 21.90 8.78
N PRO A 275 33.02 22.07 7.48
CA PRO A 275 32.19 21.62 6.38
C PRO A 275 31.91 20.11 6.35
N ALA A 276 32.62 19.31 7.15
CA ALA A 276 32.42 17.86 7.27
C ALA A 276 31.52 17.45 8.46
N ALA A 277 30.98 18.41 9.23
CA ALA A 277 30.11 18.12 10.36
C ALA A 277 28.91 17.25 9.94
N ASP A 278 28.76 16.09 10.60
CA ASP A 278 27.70 15.13 10.29
C ASP A 278 26.34 15.68 10.76
N PRO A 279 25.34 15.88 9.87
CA PRO A 279 24.01 16.31 10.28
C PRO A 279 23.37 15.37 11.32
N ASN A 280 23.73 14.09 11.36
CA ASN A 280 23.16 13.15 12.33
C ASN A 280 23.48 13.51 13.78
N ASP A 281 24.57 14.22 14.05
CA ASP A 281 24.95 14.64 15.39
C ASP A 281 23.97 15.68 15.97
N PHE A 282 23.20 16.34 15.12
CA PHE A 282 22.21 17.36 15.46
C PHE A 282 20.77 16.84 15.36
N SER A 283 20.60 15.54 15.10
CA SER A 283 19.28 14.91 15.01
C SER A 283 18.72 14.61 16.40
N PHE A 284 17.52 15.14 16.69
CA PHE A 284 16.84 14.83 17.94
C PHE A 284 16.53 13.32 18.09
N MET A 285 16.43 12.59 16.96
CA MET A 285 16.11 11.16 16.96
C MET A 285 17.17 10.30 17.67
N ARG A 286 18.43 10.75 17.73
CA ARG A 286 19.50 10.03 18.44
C ARG A 286 19.26 9.92 19.94
N HIS A 287 18.38 10.75 20.51
CA HIS A 287 17.98 10.65 21.92
C HIS A 287 16.91 9.58 22.17
N TYR A 288 16.22 9.11 21.11
CA TYR A 288 15.09 8.20 21.21
C TYR A 288 15.39 6.82 20.64
N ASP A 289 16.20 6.74 19.58
CA ASP A 289 16.55 5.49 18.91
C ASP A 289 17.97 5.55 18.33
N GLU A 290 18.73 4.45 18.49
CA GLU A 290 20.09 4.35 17.99
C GLU A 290 20.17 4.43 16.46
N ARG A 291 19.11 4.06 15.73
CA ARG A 291 18.98 4.17 14.28
C ARG A 291 18.79 5.62 13.82
N GLY A 292 18.51 6.55 14.74
CA GLY A 292 18.30 7.96 14.44
C GLY A 292 17.16 8.17 13.44
N SER A 293 17.43 8.87 12.35
CA SER A 293 16.43 9.17 11.32
C SER A 293 15.95 7.94 10.53
N LEU A 294 16.58 6.77 10.71
CA LEU A 294 16.16 5.49 10.11
C LEU A 294 15.31 4.62 11.04
N ALA A 295 14.94 5.13 12.23
CA ALA A 295 13.99 4.45 13.10
C ALA A 295 12.65 4.19 12.39
N THR A 296 11.91 3.19 12.88
CA THR A 296 10.61 2.80 12.34
C THR A 296 9.56 3.89 12.55
N ARG A 297 8.54 3.93 11.69
CA ARG A 297 7.55 5.02 11.65
C ARG A 297 6.85 5.26 12.99
N ASP A 298 6.59 4.20 13.74
CA ASP A 298 5.96 4.24 15.07
C ASP A 298 6.81 4.95 16.13
N ILE A 299 8.13 4.99 15.95
CA ILE A 299 9.07 5.67 16.86
C ILE A 299 9.30 7.12 16.43
N VAL A 300 9.25 7.38 15.13
CA VAL A 300 9.50 8.72 14.57
C VAL A 300 8.26 9.62 14.68
N ALA A 301 7.05 9.05 14.56
CA ALA A 301 5.78 9.78 14.49
C ALA A 301 5.26 10.29 15.84
#